data_AF-A0A444RLV3-F1
#
_entry.id   AF-A0A444RLV3-F1
#
_cell.length_a   1.000
_cell.length_b   1.000
_cell.length_c   1.000
_cell.angle_alpha   90.00
_cell.angle_beta   90.00
_cell.angle_gamma   90.00
#
_symmetry.space_group_name_H-M   'P 1'
#
loop_
_entity.id
_entity.type
_entity.pdbx_description
1 polymer ?
#
loop_
_entity_poly.entity_id
_entity_poly.type
_entity_poly.pdbx_seq_one_letter_code
_entity_poly.pdbx_strand_id
1 'polypeptide(L)'
;MTSQDEEDPSYIDYEAFLAPDFKPSAFANTLVLSTNNPNDAPLDLSTPLSRVLFDTQEVDSHIDVLTTKSAIPLLEHTDSQTKSSKRIVSELDAQIKSLNDSYKQLEKEVINKHAEADEVRQVAMRLWETLRLGRSVGRCLQLGRQLEVQYTEIAGSSISAAAAAAGKREDHRALVRCAHTILSLREVFDATAPGEEGHGLHRVDAIKSLRENIVTPLERSVKETAERIVRDFSVPDMATFSQSEDIKSRTVSAMTTLYLLSPTSQAQPKPEKWTPVLLLQALETYFRTALSSSIASLARALSQLPILDRTLAEITARCQNIVALELVLEGTRPPAHPLVQIEGNQAKAPSNLLQPLLAHLETGSLPSYFWRTMASSLGTRVQDIMNRGGVSARTLKTNKQGVGEAVRECVVKGLLTSGFFADCEIVLGSKTWKLHKSVICLRSKYFERAFMGHWPEAKSGNITLSTDQFTEEQIEWLISFVYTGVCELEELKSKTTVLHTAAQLFALGDYFLVPGLCDCAIEAVTCQWDPRFRQSVARRRPWLRIHGPLRSWVYPFDGDDWERAMACVYKQWADSDENEFKKAMMRLSTDKLNCRHTLIRSPHFLSFIDKEPRFARDFMKVMVKDRVSKLQY
;
A
#
# COMPACT_ATOMS: atom_id res chain seq x y z
N MET A 1 73.22 -76.46 -43.58
CA MET A 1 74.14 -77.44 -44.16
C MET A 1 75.41 -76.70 -44.50
N THR A 2 76.41 -76.79 -43.64
CA THR A 2 77.75 -76.23 -43.87
C THR A 2 78.73 -77.17 -43.22
N SER A 3 79.69 -77.58 -44.03
CA SER A 3 80.79 -78.49 -43.78
C SER A 3 81.55 -78.12 -42.51
N GLN A 4 81.73 -79.11 -41.64
CA GLN A 4 82.85 -79.12 -40.70
C GLN A 4 84.10 -79.34 -41.54
N ASP A 5 84.74 -78.26 -41.97
CA ASP A 5 86.11 -78.34 -42.44
C ASP A 5 86.97 -78.54 -41.19
N GLU A 6 87.69 -79.66 -41.13
CA GLU A 6 88.68 -79.97 -40.11
C GLU A 6 89.75 -78.86 -40.11
N GLU A 7 89.67 -77.96 -39.14
CA GLU A 7 90.73 -76.97 -38.89
C GLU A 7 91.94 -77.70 -38.30
N ASP A 8 93.06 -77.70 -39.04
CA ASP A 8 94.35 -78.10 -38.52
C ASP A 8 94.62 -77.37 -37.20
N PRO A 9 95.18 -78.02 -36.16
CA PRO A 9 95.45 -77.37 -34.89
C PRO A 9 96.48 -76.25 -35.07
N SER A 10 96.01 -75.01 -35.15
CA SER A 10 96.85 -73.82 -35.18
C SER A 10 97.60 -73.68 -33.85
N TYR A 11 98.90 -73.37 -33.91
CA TYR A 11 99.72 -73.13 -32.73
C TYR A 11 99.38 -71.80 -32.03
N ILE A 12 98.49 -71.00 -32.62
CA ILE A 12 98.02 -69.74 -32.06
C ILE A 12 96.72 -69.98 -31.28
N ASP A 13 96.71 -69.54 -30.03
CA ASP A 13 95.52 -69.55 -29.17
C ASP A 13 94.60 -68.36 -29.52
N TYR A 14 93.75 -68.55 -30.53
CA TYR A 14 92.79 -67.53 -30.96
C TYR A 14 91.74 -67.20 -29.88
N GLU A 15 91.44 -68.12 -28.95
CA GLU A 15 90.47 -67.89 -27.87
C GLU A 15 91.00 -66.83 -26.89
N ALA A 16 92.30 -66.88 -26.57
CA ALA A 16 92.95 -65.87 -25.74
C ALA A 16 92.92 -64.47 -26.37
N PHE A 17 92.99 -64.37 -27.71
CA PHE A 17 92.96 -63.10 -28.45
C PHE A 17 91.56 -62.54 -28.67
N LEU A 18 90.54 -63.40 -28.82
CA LEU A 18 89.15 -62.99 -29.01
C LEU A 18 88.40 -62.76 -27.68
N ALA A 19 89.02 -63.08 -26.54
CA ALA A 19 88.44 -62.83 -25.23
C ALA A 19 88.19 -61.32 -25.00
N PRO A 20 87.02 -60.93 -24.45
CA PRO A 20 86.67 -59.52 -24.20
C PRO A 20 87.61 -58.82 -23.21
N ASP A 21 88.40 -59.60 -22.46
CA ASP A 21 89.31 -59.15 -21.42
C ASP A 21 90.76 -59.01 -21.92
N PHE A 22 91.03 -59.32 -23.19
CA PHE A 22 92.37 -59.32 -23.76
C PHE A 22 92.98 -57.91 -23.70
N LYS A 23 94.12 -57.80 -23.02
CA LYS A 23 94.89 -56.55 -22.91
C LYS A 23 96.25 -56.73 -23.58
N PRO A 24 96.52 -56.01 -24.69
CA PRO A 24 97.79 -56.14 -25.42
C PRO A 24 99.03 -55.93 -24.54
N SER A 25 98.96 -55.00 -23.59
CA SER A 25 100.06 -54.71 -22.66
C SER A 25 100.32 -55.81 -21.65
N ALA A 26 99.28 -56.50 -21.17
CA ALA A 26 99.41 -57.61 -20.23
C ALA A 26 99.95 -58.87 -20.92
N PHE A 27 99.51 -59.12 -22.15
CA PHE A 27 100.03 -60.20 -22.99
C PHE A 27 101.50 -59.99 -23.33
N ALA A 28 101.87 -58.79 -23.79
CA ALA A 28 103.27 -58.45 -24.07
C ALA A 28 104.15 -58.58 -22.83
N ASN A 29 103.68 -58.15 -21.66
CA ASN A 29 104.41 -58.29 -20.41
C ASN A 29 104.58 -59.76 -20.01
N THR A 30 103.53 -60.57 -20.14
CA THR A 30 103.58 -62.02 -19.86
C THR A 30 104.59 -62.72 -20.78
N LEU A 31 104.62 -62.34 -22.06
CA LEU A 31 105.55 -62.90 -23.03
C LEU A 31 106.99 -62.54 -22.70
N VAL A 32 107.27 -61.26 -22.39
CA VAL A 32 108.61 -60.79 -21.99
C VAL A 32 109.10 -61.49 -20.73
N LEU A 33 108.21 -61.69 -19.75
CA LEU A 33 108.52 -62.43 -18.52
C LEU A 33 108.72 -63.94 -18.76
N SER A 34 108.07 -64.52 -19.78
CA SER A 34 108.21 -65.94 -20.12
C SER A 34 109.49 -66.26 -20.88
N THR A 35 110.02 -65.31 -21.66
CA THR A 35 111.21 -65.51 -22.49
C THR A 35 112.52 -65.10 -21.81
N ASN A 36 112.45 -64.36 -20.70
CA ASN A 36 113.63 -63.83 -19.99
C ASN A 36 113.72 -64.36 -18.55
N ASN A 37 114.93 -64.66 -18.07
CA ASN A 37 115.18 -65.01 -16.67
C ASN A 37 115.41 -63.72 -15.86
N PRO A 38 115.01 -63.60 -14.57
CA PRO A 38 115.08 -62.33 -13.83
C PRO A 38 116.52 -61.88 -13.49
N ASN A 39 117.53 -62.67 -13.84
CA ASN A 39 118.95 -62.34 -13.69
C ASN A 39 119.62 -61.91 -15.01
N ASP A 40 118.91 -61.88 -16.14
CA ASP A 40 119.48 -61.50 -17.43
C ASP A 40 119.55 -59.95 -17.57
N ALA A 41 120.76 -59.42 -17.72
CA ALA A 41 121.03 -58.02 -18.03
C ALA A 41 122.05 -57.94 -19.18
N PRO A 42 121.69 -57.41 -20.38
CA PRO A 42 120.44 -56.75 -20.74
C PRO A 42 119.29 -57.72 -21.06
N LEU A 43 118.05 -57.23 -20.89
CA LEU A 43 116.80 -57.93 -21.20
C LEU A 43 116.71 -58.24 -22.71
N ASP A 44 116.46 -59.48 -23.10
CA ASP A 44 116.28 -59.86 -24.50
C ASP A 44 114.83 -59.60 -24.95
N LEU A 45 114.69 -58.55 -25.76
CA LEU A 45 113.42 -58.19 -26.40
C LEU A 45 113.30 -58.75 -27.82
N SER A 46 114.38 -59.29 -28.40
CA SER A 46 114.38 -59.76 -29.78
C SER A 46 113.56 -61.04 -29.93
N THR A 47 113.70 -61.97 -28.98
CA THR A 47 112.96 -63.24 -28.95
C THR A 47 111.44 -63.03 -28.79
N PRO A 48 110.92 -62.31 -27.78
CA PRO A 48 109.47 -62.08 -27.65
C PRO A 48 108.90 -61.24 -28.81
N LEU A 49 109.66 -60.27 -29.34
CA LEU A 49 109.23 -59.51 -30.53
C LEU A 49 109.12 -60.41 -31.76
N SER A 50 110.10 -61.29 -31.99
CA SER A 50 110.04 -62.23 -33.13
C SER A 50 108.84 -63.14 -33.03
N ARG A 51 108.51 -63.64 -31.82
CA ARG A 51 107.34 -64.48 -31.57
C ARG A 51 106.03 -63.75 -31.90
N VAL A 52 105.86 -62.51 -31.41
CA VAL A 52 104.67 -61.70 -31.75
C VAL A 52 104.59 -61.47 -33.25
N LEU A 53 105.69 -61.11 -33.90
CA LEU A 53 105.70 -60.87 -35.35
C LEU A 53 105.29 -62.10 -36.17
N PHE A 54 105.74 -63.30 -35.76
CA PHE A 54 105.28 -64.55 -36.37
C PHE A 54 103.78 -64.78 -36.12
N ASP A 55 103.30 -64.51 -34.91
CA ASP A 55 101.88 -64.65 -34.60
C ASP A 55 101.02 -63.66 -35.40
N THR A 56 101.46 -62.40 -35.58
CA THR A 56 100.73 -61.43 -36.41
C THR A 56 100.73 -61.83 -37.89
N GLN A 57 101.87 -62.28 -38.41
CA GLN A 57 101.97 -62.73 -39.80
C GLN A 57 101.05 -63.91 -40.09
N GLU A 58 100.92 -64.84 -39.14
CA GLU A 58 100.03 -65.99 -39.27
C GLU A 58 98.56 -65.61 -39.10
N VAL A 59 98.23 -64.67 -38.21
CA VAL A 59 96.88 -64.12 -38.12
C VAL A 59 96.50 -63.41 -39.42
N ASP A 60 97.39 -62.59 -39.98
CA ASP A 60 97.17 -61.88 -41.24
C ASP A 60 97.04 -62.86 -42.42
N SER A 61 97.88 -63.89 -42.48
CA SER A 61 97.80 -64.93 -43.52
C SER A 61 96.49 -65.72 -43.40
N HIS A 62 96.07 -66.05 -42.17
CA HIS A 62 94.83 -66.75 -41.91
C HIS A 62 93.60 -65.91 -42.24
N ILE A 63 93.60 -64.61 -41.89
CA ILE A 63 92.55 -63.67 -42.29
C ILE A 63 92.51 -63.53 -43.81
N ASP A 64 93.65 -63.42 -44.49
CA ASP A 64 93.70 -63.31 -45.96
C ASP A 64 93.16 -64.59 -46.62
N VAL A 65 93.54 -65.77 -46.11
CA VAL A 65 93.02 -67.06 -46.59
C VAL A 65 91.51 -67.19 -46.34
N LEU A 66 91.04 -66.82 -45.15
CA LEU A 66 89.61 -66.86 -44.83
C LEU A 66 88.82 -65.86 -45.66
N THR A 67 89.30 -64.62 -45.79
CA THR A 67 88.62 -63.57 -46.57
C THR A 67 88.64 -63.87 -48.06
N THR A 68 89.71 -64.46 -48.61
CA THR A 68 89.76 -64.91 -50.01
C THR A 68 88.86 -66.12 -50.25
N LYS A 69 88.87 -67.14 -49.38
CA LYS A 69 87.98 -68.32 -49.47
C LYS A 69 86.50 -67.94 -49.32
N SER A 70 86.19 -67.02 -48.40
CA SER A 70 84.82 -66.57 -48.09
C SER A 70 84.46 -65.21 -48.71
N ALA A 71 85.22 -64.75 -49.71
CA ALA A 71 85.04 -63.43 -50.33
C ALA A 71 83.62 -63.23 -50.86
N ILE A 72 83.08 -64.26 -51.51
CA ILE A 72 81.73 -64.22 -52.12
C ILE A 72 80.65 -64.09 -51.02
N PRO A 73 80.58 -64.97 -49.99
CA PRO A 73 79.66 -64.80 -48.87
C PRO A 73 79.72 -63.44 -48.17
N LEU A 74 80.93 -62.89 -47.95
CA LEU A 74 81.09 -61.58 -47.31
C LEU A 74 80.57 -60.43 -48.17
N LEU A 75 80.84 -60.48 -49.48
CA LEU A 75 80.31 -59.51 -50.44
C LEU A 75 78.79 -59.63 -50.59
N GLU A 76 78.25 -60.86 -50.66
CA GLU A 76 76.82 -61.12 -50.73
C GLU A 76 76.09 -60.67 -49.45
N HIS A 77 76.69 -60.91 -48.27
CA HIS A 77 76.14 -60.44 -47.00
C HIS A 77 76.13 -58.91 -46.94
N THR A 78 77.24 -58.27 -47.29
CA THR A 78 77.36 -56.80 -47.30
C THR A 78 76.40 -56.17 -48.30
N ASP A 79 76.27 -56.75 -49.49
CA ASP A 79 75.34 -56.31 -50.52
C ASP A 79 73.88 -56.49 -50.08
N SER A 80 73.53 -57.64 -49.51
CA SER A 80 72.19 -57.93 -48.96
C SER A 80 71.83 -56.98 -47.81
N GLN A 81 72.75 -56.74 -46.88
CA GLN A 81 72.58 -55.81 -45.77
C GLN A 81 72.42 -54.38 -46.26
N THR A 82 73.23 -53.96 -47.23
CA THR A 82 73.16 -52.63 -47.84
C THR A 82 71.85 -52.44 -48.60
N LYS A 83 71.43 -53.44 -49.38
CA LYS A 83 70.14 -53.45 -50.09
C LYS A 83 68.96 -53.39 -49.12
N SER A 84 69.00 -54.18 -48.04
CA SER A 84 67.95 -54.21 -47.03
C SER A 84 67.84 -52.89 -46.28
N SER A 85 68.97 -52.31 -45.86
CA SER A 85 69.03 -51.01 -45.22
C SER A 85 68.51 -49.90 -46.13
N LYS A 86 68.93 -49.90 -47.41
CA LYS A 86 68.42 -48.95 -48.42
C LYS A 86 66.91 -49.08 -48.62
N ARG A 87 66.38 -50.31 -48.68
CA ARG A 87 64.94 -50.55 -48.80
C ARG A 87 64.17 -50.01 -47.59
N ILE A 88 64.65 -50.29 -46.37
CA ILE A 88 64.04 -49.79 -45.13
C ILE A 88 64.04 -48.26 -45.12
N VAL A 89 65.17 -47.62 -45.42
CA VAL A 89 65.27 -46.16 -45.47
C VAL A 89 64.31 -45.59 -46.52
N SER A 90 64.23 -46.19 -47.72
CA SER A 90 63.33 -45.71 -48.77
C SER A 90 61.85 -45.79 -48.38
N GLU A 91 61.45 -46.87 -47.70
CA GLU A 91 60.08 -47.06 -47.24
C GLU A 91 59.75 -46.10 -46.08
N LEU A 92 60.68 -45.97 -45.12
CA LEU A 92 60.55 -45.05 -43.99
C LEU A 92 60.48 -43.59 -44.46
N ASP A 93 61.31 -43.20 -45.42
CA ASP A 93 61.29 -41.84 -45.99
C ASP A 93 59.95 -41.55 -46.68
N ALA A 94 59.37 -42.51 -47.39
CA ALA A 94 58.06 -42.37 -48.01
C ALA A 94 56.97 -42.17 -46.95
N GLN A 95 56.98 -42.98 -45.88
CA GLN A 95 56.01 -42.88 -44.79
C GLN A 95 56.17 -41.58 -43.97
N ILE A 96 57.40 -41.16 -43.68
CA ILE A 96 57.70 -39.90 -42.97
C ILE A 96 57.23 -38.71 -43.80
N LYS A 97 57.47 -38.72 -45.12
CA LYS A 97 56.98 -37.66 -46.01
C LYS A 97 55.45 -37.61 -46.01
N SER A 98 54.79 -38.76 -46.18
CA SER A 98 53.33 -38.83 -46.13
C SER A 98 52.77 -38.32 -44.79
N LEU A 99 53.40 -38.68 -43.66
CA LEU A 99 52.99 -38.21 -42.34
C LEU A 99 53.18 -36.69 -42.21
N ASN A 100 54.33 -36.16 -42.61
CA ASN A 100 54.60 -34.72 -42.60
C ASN A 100 53.61 -33.94 -43.48
N ASP A 101 53.28 -34.48 -44.65
CA ASP A 101 52.31 -33.85 -45.54
C ASP A 101 50.89 -33.89 -44.95
N SER A 102 50.50 -35.00 -44.33
CA SER A 102 49.22 -35.09 -43.60
C SER A 102 49.14 -34.16 -42.40
N TYR A 103 50.25 -33.98 -41.66
CA TYR A 103 50.32 -33.05 -40.54
C TYR A 103 50.23 -31.60 -41.02
N LYS A 104 50.97 -31.23 -42.08
CA LYS A 104 50.87 -29.90 -42.70
C LYS A 104 49.45 -29.63 -43.21
N GLN A 105 48.78 -30.64 -43.75
CA GLN A 105 47.39 -30.52 -44.15
C GLN A 105 46.48 -30.29 -42.93
N LEU A 106 46.64 -31.06 -41.85
CA LEU A 106 45.88 -30.89 -40.61
C LEU A 106 46.11 -29.53 -39.96
N GLU A 107 47.36 -29.08 -39.89
CA GLU A 107 47.74 -27.77 -39.37
C GLU A 107 47.05 -26.65 -40.14
N LYS A 108 47.08 -26.72 -41.47
CA LYS A 108 46.45 -25.73 -42.34
C LYS A 108 44.92 -25.79 -42.30
N GLU A 109 44.32 -26.97 -42.33
CA GLU A 109 42.88 -27.13 -42.46
C GLU A 109 42.12 -27.03 -41.14
N VAL A 110 42.73 -27.45 -40.03
CA VAL A 110 42.07 -27.55 -38.72
C VAL A 110 42.65 -26.56 -37.73
N ILE A 111 43.97 -26.59 -37.47
CA ILE A 111 44.57 -25.79 -36.40
C ILE A 111 44.46 -24.29 -36.69
N ASN A 112 44.90 -23.87 -37.87
CA ASN A 112 44.85 -22.45 -38.25
C ASN A 112 43.41 -21.94 -38.35
N LYS A 113 42.51 -22.72 -38.95
CA LYS A 113 41.09 -22.34 -39.04
C LYS A 113 40.41 -22.29 -37.66
N HIS A 114 40.79 -23.18 -36.75
CA HIS A 114 40.28 -23.15 -35.38
C HIS A 114 40.77 -21.89 -34.64
N ALA A 115 42.05 -21.53 -34.78
CA ALA A 115 42.59 -20.31 -34.19
C ALA A 115 41.88 -19.05 -34.71
N GLU A 116 41.68 -18.95 -36.03
CA GLU A 116 40.90 -17.86 -36.65
C GLU A 116 39.44 -17.85 -36.14
N ALA A 117 38.80 -19.02 -36.04
CA ALA A 117 37.44 -19.14 -35.52
C ALA A 117 37.34 -18.74 -34.04
N ASP A 118 38.36 -19.02 -33.23
CA ASP A 118 38.42 -18.62 -31.83
C ASP A 118 38.58 -17.10 -31.67
N GLU A 119 39.36 -16.45 -32.53
CA GLU A 119 39.43 -14.99 -32.60
C GLU A 119 38.07 -14.39 -32.93
N VAL A 120 37.38 -14.92 -33.95
CA VAL A 120 36.02 -14.48 -34.32
C VAL A 120 35.04 -14.70 -33.17
N ARG A 121 35.13 -15.84 -32.46
CA ARG A 121 34.31 -16.14 -31.28
C ARG A 121 34.54 -15.11 -30.17
N GLN A 122 35.79 -14.75 -29.89
CA GLN A 122 36.12 -13.71 -28.90
C GLN A 122 35.56 -12.34 -29.30
N VAL A 123 35.69 -11.96 -30.56
CA VAL A 123 35.13 -10.70 -31.09
C VAL A 123 33.60 -10.71 -30.97
N ALA A 124 32.94 -11.81 -31.36
CA ALA A 124 31.49 -11.96 -31.25
C ALA A 124 31.00 -11.90 -29.79
N MET A 125 31.74 -12.50 -28.85
CA MET A 125 31.44 -12.44 -27.42
C MET A 125 31.53 -11.01 -26.88
N ARG A 126 32.59 -10.27 -27.23
CA ARG A 126 32.74 -8.84 -26.86
C ARG A 126 31.64 -7.97 -27.48
N LEU A 127 31.29 -8.20 -28.75
CA LEU A 127 30.19 -7.50 -29.42
C LEU A 127 28.83 -7.80 -28.76
N TRP A 128 28.61 -9.04 -28.33
CA TRP A 128 27.38 -9.40 -27.63
C TRP A 128 27.31 -8.75 -26.24
N GLU A 129 28.39 -8.78 -25.47
CA GLU A 129 28.45 -8.14 -24.15
C GLU A 129 28.22 -6.63 -24.24
N THR A 130 28.86 -5.97 -25.22
CA THR A 130 28.65 -4.54 -25.47
C THR A 130 27.23 -4.23 -25.91
N LEU A 131 26.62 -5.04 -26.78
CA LEU A 131 25.22 -4.87 -27.19
C LEU A 131 24.25 -5.08 -26.01
N ARG A 132 24.47 -6.12 -25.19
CA ARG A 132 23.66 -6.41 -24.00
C ARG A 132 23.70 -5.25 -23.01
N LEU A 133 24.91 -4.80 -22.65
CA LEU A 133 25.10 -3.65 -21.77
C LEU A 133 24.54 -2.36 -22.39
N GLY A 134 24.77 -2.11 -23.67
CA GLY A 134 24.25 -0.93 -24.37
C GLY A 134 22.71 -0.87 -24.37
N ARG A 135 22.03 -2.00 -24.60
CA ARG A 135 20.55 -2.08 -24.56
C ARG A 135 19.99 -1.82 -23.17
N SER A 136 20.57 -2.45 -22.15
CA SER A 136 20.16 -2.27 -20.76
C SER A 136 20.41 -0.83 -20.26
N VAL A 137 21.57 -0.22 -20.59
CA VAL A 137 21.85 1.21 -20.35
C VAL A 137 20.82 2.09 -21.07
N GLY A 138 20.53 1.81 -22.34
CA GLY A 138 19.53 2.54 -23.12
C GLY A 138 18.13 2.49 -22.50
N ARG A 139 17.69 1.31 -22.04
CA ARG A 139 16.44 1.11 -21.31
C ARG A 139 16.42 1.93 -20.02
N CYS A 140 17.46 1.88 -19.19
CA CYS A 140 17.56 2.66 -17.95
C CYS A 140 17.50 4.17 -18.20
N LEU A 141 18.22 4.69 -19.21
CA LEU A 141 18.19 6.10 -19.56
C LEU A 141 16.82 6.54 -20.08
N GLN A 142 16.16 5.70 -20.89
CA GLN A 142 14.81 5.97 -21.38
C GLN A 142 13.80 6.01 -20.23
N LEU A 143 13.87 5.05 -19.29
CA LEU A 143 13.02 5.03 -18.09
C LEU A 143 13.31 6.23 -17.18
N GLY A 144 14.58 6.62 -17.03
CA GLY A 144 14.97 7.82 -16.29
C GLY A 144 14.38 9.10 -16.89
N ARG A 145 14.49 9.28 -18.20
CA ARG A 145 13.87 10.40 -18.92
C ARG A 145 12.34 10.38 -18.77
N GLN A 146 11.72 9.21 -18.86
CA GLN A 146 10.27 9.06 -18.67
C GLN A 146 9.86 9.46 -17.26
N LEU A 147 10.65 9.11 -16.24
CA LEU A 147 10.42 9.49 -14.85
C LEU A 147 10.50 11.01 -14.65
N GLU A 148 11.50 11.67 -15.24
CA GLU A 148 11.62 13.13 -15.19
C GLU A 148 10.40 13.82 -15.82
N VAL A 149 9.98 13.39 -17.01
CA VAL A 149 8.81 13.95 -17.69
C VAL A 149 7.55 13.78 -16.82
N GLN A 150 7.29 12.58 -16.33
CA GLN A 150 6.14 12.31 -15.47
C GLN A 150 6.19 13.11 -14.15
N TYR A 151 7.38 13.29 -13.58
CA TYR A 151 7.55 14.11 -12.38
C TYR A 151 7.32 15.60 -12.64
N THR A 152 7.74 16.12 -13.80
CA THR A 152 7.44 17.52 -14.19
C THR A 152 5.95 17.77 -14.41
N GLU A 153 5.18 16.77 -14.88
CA GLU A 153 3.71 16.85 -14.95
C GLU A 153 3.09 17.03 -13.55
N ILE A 154 3.66 16.38 -12.52
CA ILE A 154 3.25 16.54 -11.12
C ILE A 154 3.65 17.93 -10.61
N ALA A 155 4.92 18.32 -10.78
CA ALA A 155 5.45 19.58 -10.24
C ALA A 155 4.88 20.83 -10.93
N GLY A 156 4.67 20.80 -12.25
CA GLY A 156 4.16 21.91 -13.05
C GLY A 156 2.70 22.28 -12.75
N SER A 157 1.95 21.40 -12.09
CA SER A 157 0.58 21.66 -11.65
C SER A 157 0.49 22.47 -10.35
N SER A 158 1.60 22.60 -9.60
CA SER A 158 1.62 23.17 -8.25
C SER A 158 1.95 24.68 -8.15
N ILE A 159 2.35 25.34 -9.26
CA ILE A 159 3.03 26.65 -9.19
C ILE A 159 2.16 27.84 -9.64
N SER A 160 0.94 27.63 -10.16
CA SER A 160 0.16 28.73 -10.75
C SER A 160 -1.24 28.87 -10.15
N ALA A 161 -1.43 29.93 -9.37
CA ALA A 161 -2.77 30.38 -8.94
C ALA A 161 -3.68 30.72 -10.14
N ALA A 162 -3.12 31.00 -11.32
CA ALA A 162 -3.86 31.19 -12.57
C ALA A 162 -4.30 29.87 -13.23
N ALA A 163 -3.62 28.74 -12.97
CA ALA A 163 -4.03 27.42 -13.45
C ALA A 163 -5.21 26.84 -12.66
N ALA A 164 -5.34 27.21 -11.38
CA ALA A 164 -6.52 26.93 -10.56
C ALA A 164 -7.80 27.58 -11.13
N ALA A 165 -7.68 28.74 -11.78
CA ALA A 165 -8.78 29.43 -12.46
C ALA A 165 -9.10 28.84 -13.85
N ALA A 166 -8.18 28.06 -14.44
CA ALA A 166 -8.31 27.50 -15.80
C ALA A 166 -8.74 26.02 -15.83
N GLY A 167 -9.05 25.40 -14.68
CA GLY A 167 -9.54 24.02 -14.64
C GLY A 167 -8.54 22.95 -15.11
N LYS A 168 -7.24 23.27 -15.16
CA LYS A 168 -6.19 22.26 -15.41
C LYS A 168 -6.03 21.41 -14.15
N ARG A 169 -6.80 20.33 -14.10
CA ARG A 169 -6.76 19.30 -13.05
C ARG A 169 -5.33 18.79 -12.88
N GLU A 170 -4.87 18.73 -11.64
CA GLU A 170 -3.64 18.01 -11.30
C GLU A 170 -3.81 16.54 -11.72
N ASP A 171 -2.92 16.04 -12.58
CA ASP A 171 -2.95 14.64 -13.00
C ASP A 171 -2.45 13.76 -11.84
N HIS A 172 -3.32 13.50 -10.86
CA HIS A 172 -3.05 12.60 -9.74
C HIS A 172 -2.65 11.18 -10.19
N ARG A 173 -2.98 10.82 -11.43
CA ARG A 173 -2.55 9.58 -12.10
C ARG A 173 -1.06 9.58 -12.47
N ALA A 174 -0.42 10.75 -12.59
CA ALA A 174 1.01 10.85 -12.85
C ALA A 174 1.84 10.26 -11.69
N LEU A 175 1.41 10.43 -10.44
CA LEU A 175 2.07 9.82 -9.27
C LEU A 175 2.12 8.30 -9.33
N VAL A 176 1.06 7.67 -9.83
CA VAL A 176 1.00 6.21 -9.99
C VAL A 176 1.90 5.75 -11.15
N ARG A 177 1.94 6.52 -12.26
CA ARG A 177 2.85 6.27 -13.38
C ARG A 177 4.32 6.34 -12.93
N CYS A 178 4.69 7.37 -12.15
CA CYS A 178 6.02 7.49 -11.56
C CYS A 178 6.38 6.27 -10.71
N ALA A 179 5.44 5.78 -9.89
CA ALA A 179 5.67 4.60 -9.06
C ALA A 179 5.99 3.35 -9.91
N HIS A 180 5.25 3.12 -11.00
CA HIS A 180 5.52 2.01 -11.91
C HIS A 180 6.87 2.15 -12.64
N THR A 181 7.25 3.36 -13.06
CA THR A 181 8.56 3.61 -13.68
C THR A 181 9.71 3.45 -12.69
N ILE A 182 9.54 3.84 -11.42
CA ILE A 182 10.51 3.57 -10.35
C ILE A 182 10.64 2.07 -10.10
N LEU A 183 9.52 1.35 -10.06
CA LEU A 183 9.52 -0.10 -9.88
C LEU A 183 10.21 -0.84 -11.03
N SER A 184 10.01 -0.43 -12.28
CA SER A 184 10.69 -1.03 -13.42
C SER A 184 12.19 -0.71 -13.44
N LEU A 185 12.59 0.48 -12.96
CA LEU A 185 14.01 0.79 -12.73
C LEU A 185 14.61 -0.08 -11.62
N ARG A 186 13.89 -0.29 -10.51
CA ARG A 186 14.33 -1.19 -9.43
C ARG A 186 14.47 -2.63 -9.92
N GLU A 187 13.51 -3.13 -10.70
CA GLU A 187 13.58 -4.47 -11.31
C GLU A 187 14.88 -4.67 -12.10
N VAL A 188 15.23 -3.71 -12.95
CA VAL A 188 16.47 -3.77 -13.76
C VAL A 188 17.73 -3.65 -12.88
N PHE A 189 17.68 -2.87 -11.80
CA PHE A 189 18.81 -2.72 -10.89
C PHE A 189 19.00 -3.90 -9.92
N ASP A 190 17.93 -4.58 -9.54
CA ASP A 190 17.95 -5.71 -8.61
C ASP A 190 18.34 -7.03 -9.32
N ALA A 191 18.03 -7.14 -10.63
CA ALA A 191 18.35 -8.28 -11.48
C ALA A 191 19.86 -8.38 -11.81
N THR A 192 20.70 -8.62 -10.79
CA THR A 192 22.16 -8.60 -10.87
C THR A 192 22.82 -9.96 -11.12
N ALA A 193 22.06 -11.05 -11.19
CA ALA A 193 22.60 -12.41 -11.31
C ALA A 193 23.21 -12.66 -12.71
N PRO A 194 24.13 -13.64 -12.86
CA PRO A 194 24.76 -13.92 -14.14
C PRO A 194 23.73 -14.35 -15.19
N GLY A 195 23.59 -13.57 -16.26
CA GLY A 195 22.60 -13.78 -17.33
C GLY A 195 21.38 -12.87 -17.24
N GLU A 196 21.19 -12.16 -16.13
CA GLU A 196 20.12 -11.18 -15.97
C GLU A 196 20.47 -9.82 -16.60
N GLU A 197 19.44 -9.02 -16.88
CA GLU A 197 19.60 -7.73 -17.56
C GLU A 197 20.48 -6.73 -16.79
N GLY A 198 20.49 -6.82 -15.46
CA GLY A 198 21.23 -5.90 -14.59
C GLY A 198 22.71 -6.24 -14.39
N HIS A 199 23.16 -7.40 -14.88
CA HIS A 199 24.53 -7.86 -14.68
C HIS A 199 25.55 -6.97 -15.39
N GLY A 200 26.32 -6.23 -14.58
CA GLY A 200 27.37 -5.31 -15.03
C GLY A 200 26.95 -3.84 -15.13
N LEU A 201 25.66 -3.50 -14.92
CA LEU A 201 25.17 -2.11 -14.96
C LEU A 201 25.85 -1.21 -13.91
N HIS A 202 26.13 -1.76 -12.73
CA HIS A 202 26.78 -1.04 -11.63
C HIS A 202 28.19 -0.54 -11.98
N ARG A 203 28.83 -1.06 -13.02
CA ARG A 203 30.17 -0.63 -13.46
C ARG A 203 30.13 0.61 -14.34
N VAL A 204 28.96 0.95 -14.91
CA VAL A 204 28.80 2.08 -15.83
C VAL A 204 28.53 3.37 -15.05
N ASP A 205 29.42 4.35 -15.16
CA ASP A 205 29.33 5.60 -14.38
C ASP A 205 28.09 6.44 -14.73
N ALA A 206 27.62 6.40 -15.98
CA ALA A 206 26.38 7.05 -16.38
C ALA A 206 25.16 6.51 -15.61
N ILE A 207 25.14 5.21 -15.30
CA ILE A 207 24.06 4.57 -14.52
C ILE A 207 24.17 4.92 -13.04
N LYS A 208 25.38 4.96 -12.50
CA LYS A 208 25.60 5.45 -11.12
C LYS A 208 25.08 6.88 -10.97
N SER A 209 25.45 7.75 -11.92
CA SER A 209 24.97 9.14 -11.96
C SER A 209 23.44 9.21 -12.09
N LEU A 210 22.82 8.41 -12.97
CA LEU A 210 21.37 8.33 -13.09
C LEU A 210 20.71 7.92 -11.76
N ARG A 211 21.26 6.91 -11.08
CA ARG A 211 20.73 6.40 -9.81
C ARG A 211 20.82 7.44 -8.70
N GLU A 212 21.98 8.07 -8.55
CA GLU A 212 22.28 9.00 -7.44
C GLU A 212 21.62 10.37 -7.65
N ASN A 213 21.68 10.91 -8.87
CA ASN A 213 21.28 12.29 -9.14
C ASN A 213 19.82 12.44 -9.61
N ILE A 214 19.22 11.38 -10.15
CA ILE A 214 17.86 11.44 -10.71
C ILE A 214 16.93 10.48 -9.97
N VAL A 215 17.19 9.16 -10.00
CA VAL A 215 16.24 8.17 -9.47
C VAL A 215 16.01 8.32 -7.97
N THR A 216 17.08 8.37 -7.17
CA THR A 216 16.99 8.46 -5.70
C THR A 216 16.29 9.75 -5.22
N PRO A 217 16.65 10.97 -5.70
CA PRO A 217 15.95 12.18 -5.29
C PRO A 217 14.51 12.26 -5.80
N LEU A 218 14.23 11.81 -7.03
CA LEU A 218 12.86 11.77 -7.54
C LEU A 218 11.99 10.78 -6.79
N GLU A 219 12.51 9.60 -6.46
CA GLU A 219 11.80 8.62 -5.62
C GLU A 219 11.46 9.22 -4.24
N ARG A 220 12.41 9.91 -3.60
CA ARG A 220 12.17 10.61 -2.33
C ARG A 220 11.08 11.67 -2.47
N SER A 221 11.12 12.48 -3.53
CA SER A 221 10.12 13.52 -3.76
C SER A 221 8.73 12.95 -4.07
N VAL A 222 8.63 11.88 -4.86
CA VAL A 222 7.37 11.18 -5.13
C VAL A 222 6.78 10.59 -3.84
N LYS A 223 7.63 10.04 -2.96
CA LYS A 223 7.20 9.59 -1.63
C LYS A 223 6.69 10.75 -0.79
N GLU A 224 7.44 11.85 -0.67
CA GLU A 224 7.07 13.01 0.15
C GLU A 224 5.79 13.70 -0.34
N THR A 225 5.60 13.80 -1.66
CA THR A 225 4.37 14.33 -2.26
C THR A 225 3.16 13.44 -1.96
N ALA A 226 3.30 12.11 -2.07
CA ALA A 226 2.24 11.17 -1.73
C ALA A 226 1.91 11.20 -0.22
N GLU A 227 2.91 11.23 0.66
CA GLU A 227 2.71 11.38 2.10
C GLU A 227 2.00 12.68 2.46
N ARG A 228 2.32 13.78 1.79
CA ARG A 228 1.67 15.08 1.99
C ARG A 228 0.20 15.04 1.60
N ILE A 229 -0.13 14.46 0.44
CA ILE A 229 -1.53 14.33 -0.02
C ILE A 229 -2.36 13.52 0.98
N VAL A 230 -1.82 12.43 1.52
CA VAL A 230 -2.51 11.63 2.56
C VAL A 230 -2.67 12.43 3.85
N ARG A 231 -1.65 13.21 4.24
CA ARG A 231 -1.66 14.02 5.46
C ARG A 231 -2.68 15.17 5.42
N ASP A 232 -2.83 15.79 4.25
CA ASP A 232 -3.71 16.94 4.03
C ASP A 232 -5.15 16.52 3.70
N PHE A 233 -5.47 15.22 3.78
CA PHE A 233 -6.80 14.70 3.50
C PHE A 233 -7.85 15.31 4.44
N SER A 234 -8.75 16.08 3.83
CA SER A 234 -9.94 16.63 4.47
C SER A 234 -11.03 16.82 3.42
N VAL A 235 -12.26 16.48 3.78
CA VAL A 235 -13.45 16.72 2.95
C VAL A 235 -14.22 17.86 3.59
N PRO A 236 -14.23 19.07 3.01
CA PRO A 236 -14.99 20.20 3.53
C PRO A 236 -16.50 19.94 3.51
N ASP A 237 -17.23 20.38 4.52
CA ASP A 237 -18.70 20.23 4.60
C ASP A 237 -19.44 20.90 3.43
N MET A 238 -18.88 21.97 2.88
CA MET A 238 -19.44 22.72 1.73
C MET A 238 -18.89 22.26 0.37
N ALA A 239 -18.11 21.19 0.32
CA ALA A 239 -17.52 20.71 -0.94
C ALA A 239 -18.61 20.15 -1.85
N THR A 240 -18.55 20.51 -3.15
CA THR A 240 -19.43 19.87 -4.14
C THR A 240 -19.09 18.40 -4.29
N PHE A 241 -20.05 17.59 -4.75
CA PHE A 241 -19.82 16.16 -5.02
C PHE A 241 -18.54 15.94 -5.87
N SER A 242 -18.37 16.74 -6.93
CA SER A 242 -17.18 16.71 -7.79
C SER A 242 -15.87 17.00 -7.04
N GLN A 243 -15.84 18.01 -6.16
CA GLN A 243 -14.66 18.32 -5.36
C GLN A 243 -14.34 17.20 -4.36
N SER A 244 -15.37 16.62 -3.74
CA SER A 244 -15.20 15.50 -2.81
C SER A 244 -14.66 14.25 -3.51
N GLU A 245 -15.10 13.98 -4.74
CA GLU A 245 -14.64 12.85 -5.56
C GLU A 245 -13.21 13.07 -6.07
N ASP A 246 -12.86 14.31 -6.45
CA ASP A 246 -11.51 14.69 -6.85
C ASP A 246 -10.51 14.54 -5.67
N ILE A 247 -10.88 14.95 -4.46
CA ILE A 247 -10.04 14.77 -3.25
C ILE A 247 -9.87 13.28 -2.93
N LYS A 248 -10.94 12.48 -3.02
CA LYS A 248 -10.88 11.03 -2.82
C LYS A 248 -9.96 10.37 -3.84
N SER A 249 -10.16 10.61 -5.13
CA SER A 249 -9.37 9.99 -6.21
C SER A 249 -7.88 10.37 -6.15
N ARG A 250 -7.56 11.61 -5.79
CA ARG A 250 -6.18 12.05 -5.46
C ARG A 250 -5.57 11.24 -4.33
N THR A 251 -6.31 11.08 -3.24
CA THR A 251 -5.85 10.38 -2.04
C THR A 251 -5.65 8.88 -2.32
N VAL A 252 -6.57 8.27 -3.07
CA VAL A 252 -6.44 6.87 -3.55
C VAL A 252 -5.17 6.70 -4.39
N SER A 253 -4.87 7.66 -5.25
CA SER A 253 -3.67 7.63 -6.11
C SER A 253 -2.39 7.73 -5.27
N ALA A 254 -2.37 8.63 -4.29
CA ALA A 254 -1.24 8.76 -3.35
C ALA A 254 -1.05 7.50 -2.49
N MET A 255 -2.13 6.91 -1.98
CA MET A 255 -2.09 5.63 -1.23
C MET A 255 -1.57 4.49 -2.10
N THR A 256 -2.02 4.42 -3.35
CA THR A 256 -1.57 3.44 -4.35
C THR A 256 -0.08 3.60 -4.62
N THR A 257 0.41 4.84 -4.79
CA THR A 257 1.84 5.13 -4.95
C THR A 257 2.66 4.70 -3.72
N LEU A 258 2.19 4.99 -2.50
CA LEU A 258 2.89 4.58 -1.27
C LEU A 258 2.88 3.06 -1.07
N TYR A 259 1.80 2.39 -1.47
CA TYR A 259 1.70 0.94 -1.46
C TYR A 259 2.72 0.33 -2.44
N LEU A 260 2.79 0.83 -3.68
CA LEU A 260 3.70 0.36 -4.72
C LEU A 260 5.17 0.68 -4.43
N LEU A 261 5.49 1.81 -3.82
CA LEU A 261 6.87 2.18 -3.50
C LEU A 261 7.40 1.49 -2.24
N SER A 262 6.53 0.86 -1.46
CA SER A 262 6.92 0.21 -0.22
C SER A 262 7.94 -0.91 -0.47
N PRO A 263 8.93 -1.06 0.43
CA PRO A 263 10.08 -1.95 0.18
C PRO A 263 9.63 -3.42 0.08
N THR A 264 10.13 -4.13 -0.93
CA THR A 264 9.66 -5.49 -1.27
C THR A 264 10.71 -6.59 -1.20
N SER A 265 12.01 -6.29 -1.19
CA SER A 265 13.06 -7.32 -1.31
C SER A 265 14.13 -7.28 -0.19
N GLN A 266 14.46 -8.48 0.30
CA GLN A 266 15.56 -8.91 1.22
C GLN A 266 15.78 -8.23 2.58
N ALA A 267 15.17 -7.08 2.87
CA ALA A 267 15.37 -6.38 4.14
C ALA A 267 14.37 -6.75 5.26
N GLN A 268 13.42 -7.65 5.00
CA GLN A 268 12.52 -8.16 6.06
C GLN A 268 13.01 -9.50 6.61
N PRO A 269 13.20 -9.63 7.94
CA PRO A 269 13.70 -10.85 8.58
C PRO A 269 12.68 -12.01 8.63
N LYS A 270 11.48 -11.87 8.05
CA LYS A 270 10.46 -12.92 7.95
C LYS A 270 9.70 -12.84 6.61
N PRO A 271 9.84 -13.82 5.70
CA PRO A 271 9.27 -13.78 4.36
C PRO A 271 7.76 -14.12 4.25
N GLU A 272 7.07 -14.39 5.37
CA GLU A 272 5.71 -14.96 5.30
C GLU A 272 4.56 -13.95 5.15
N LYS A 273 4.81 -12.64 5.33
CA LYS A 273 3.75 -11.63 5.14
C LYS A 273 4.31 -10.26 4.80
N TRP A 274 4.36 -9.93 3.51
CA TRP A 274 4.71 -8.58 3.06
C TRP A 274 3.68 -7.57 3.58
N THR A 275 4.16 -6.46 4.16
CA THR A 275 3.32 -5.37 4.68
C THR A 275 3.73 -4.04 4.05
N PRO A 276 2.78 -3.21 3.58
CA PRO A 276 3.09 -1.93 2.95
C PRO A 276 3.50 -0.87 3.99
N VAL A 277 4.75 -0.91 4.44
CA VAL A 277 5.25 -0.09 5.56
C VAL A 277 5.07 1.41 5.33
N LEU A 278 5.35 1.91 4.12
CA LEU A 278 5.24 3.34 3.81
C LEU A 278 3.80 3.86 3.90
N LEU A 279 2.83 3.09 3.40
CA LEU A 279 1.42 3.42 3.50
C LEU A 279 0.96 3.42 4.96
N LEU A 280 1.34 2.39 5.71
CA LEU A 280 0.99 2.27 7.13
C LEU A 280 1.55 3.43 7.95
N GLN A 281 2.82 3.81 7.73
CA GLN A 281 3.45 4.95 8.40
C GLN A 281 2.77 6.28 8.08
N ALA A 282 2.39 6.50 6.81
CA ALA A 282 1.68 7.72 6.40
C ALA A 282 0.31 7.83 7.07
N LEU A 283 -0.45 6.73 7.10
CA LEU A 283 -1.77 6.66 7.74
C LEU A 283 -1.65 6.80 9.27
N GLU A 284 -0.72 6.10 9.91
CA GLU A 284 -0.46 6.23 11.34
C GLU A 284 -0.12 7.68 11.72
N THR A 285 0.72 8.34 10.91
CA THR A 285 1.09 9.75 11.10
C THR A 285 -0.13 10.67 10.99
N TYR A 286 -1.01 10.45 9.99
CA TYR A 286 -2.27 11.16 9.86
C TYR A 286 -3.13 11.00 11.12
N PHE A 287 -3.34 9.76 11.57
CA PHE A 287 -4.14 9.44 12.76
C PHE A 287 -3.57 10.06 14.03
N ARG A 288 -2.27 9.92 14.26
CA ARG A 288 -1.58 10.47 15.43
C ARG A 288 -1.67 12.00 15.46
N THR A 289 -1.57 12.65 14.30
CA THR A 289 -1.70 14.11 14.18
C THR A 289 -3.14 14.56 14.45
N ALA A 290 -4.14 13.88 13.88
CA ALA A 290 -5.55 14.17 14.15
C ALA A 290 -5.93 13.96 15.63
N LEU A 291 -5.42 12.89 16.26
CA LEU A 291 -5.64 12.60 17.69
C LEU A 291 -4.98 13.64 18.61
N SER A 292 -3.68 13.85 18.46
CA SER A 292 -2.92 14.76 19.32
C SER A 292 -3.43 16.20 19.24
N SER A 293 -3.77 16.67 18.04
CA SER A 293 -4.36 18.00 17.84
C SER A 293 -5.76 18.13 18.44
N SER A 294 -6.58 17.08 18.41
CA SER A 294 -7.93 17.07 18.98
C SER A 294 -7.92 17.00 20.50
N ILE A 295 -7.02 16.20 21.07
CA ILE A 295 -6.80 16.12 22.52
C ILE A 295 -6.30 17.47 23.05
N ALA A 296 -5.36 18.10 22.35
CA ALA A 296 -4.80 19.40 22.75
C ALA A 296 -5.80 20.56 22.60
N SER A 297 -6.63 20.57 21.55
CA SER A 297 -7.68 21.60 21.39
C SER A 297 -8.79 21.44 22.42
N LEU A 298 -9.21 20.20 22.70
CA LEU A 298 -10.22 19.91 23.72
C LEU A 298 -9.74 20.30 25.12
N ALA A 299 -8.49 19.98 25.48
CA ALA A 299 -7.93 20.38 26.78
C ALA A 299 -7.93 21.91 26.96
N ARG A 300 -7.60 22.67 25.90
CA ARG A 300 -7.68 24.14 25.91
C ARG A 300 -9.12 24.63 26.04
N ALA A 301 -10.05 24.04 25.31
CA ALA A 301 -11.46 24.39 25.38
C ALA A 301 -12.10 24.14 26.75
N LEU A 302 -11.70 23.09 27.46
CA LEU A 302 -12.14 22.84 28.83
C LEU A 302 -11.61 23.89 29.82
N SER A 303 -10.44 24.46 29.55
CA SER A 303 -9.91 25.58 30.33
C SER A 303 -10.53 26.93 29.98
N GLN A 304 -11.06 27.05 28.75
CA GLN A 304 -11.65 28.25 28.15
C GLN A 304 -13.01 27.91 27.52
N LEU A 305 -14.05 27.79 28.35
CA LEU A 305 -15.38 27.36 27.90
C LEU A 305 -15.98 28.10 26.69
N PRO A 306 -15.75 29.40 26.46
CA PRO A 306 -16.32 30.11 25.31
C PRO A 306 -15.92 29.56 23.93
N ILE A 307 -14.78 28.86 23.83
CA ILE A 307 -14.32 28.25 22.57
C ILE A 307 -14.79 26.79 22.41
N LEU A 308 -15.50 26.23 23.41
CA LEU A 308 -15.85 24.82 23.46
C LEU A 308 -16.65 24.39 22.23
N ASP A 309 -17.72 25.08 21.89
CA ASP A 309 -18.60 24.69 20.79
C ASP A 309 -17.86 24.68 19.45
N ARG A 310 -17.02 25.69 19.21
CA ARG A 310 -16.15 25.74 18.02
C ARG A 310 -15.17 24.56 18.00
N THR A 311 -14.50 24.27 19.11
CA THR A 311 -13.54 23.16 19.15
C THR A 311 -14.20 21.80 19.00
N LEU A 312 -15.42 21.61 19.52
CA LEU A 312 -16.20 20.39 19.36
C LEU A 312 -16.65 20.22 17.90
N ALA A 313 -17.03 21.30 17.22
CA ALA A 313 -17.30 21.27 15.78
C ALA A 313 -16.05 20.85 14.98
N GLU A 314 -14.88 21.43 15.27
CA GLU A 314 -13.61 21.05 14.63
C GLU A 314 -13.23 19.57 14.87
N ILE A 315 -13.48 19.06 16.08
CA ILE A 315 -13.23 17.64 16.43
C ILE A 315 -14.20 16.73 15.69
N THR A 316 -15.47 17.12 15.57
CA THR A 316 -16.49 16.38 14.82
C THR A 316 -16.09 16.29 13.35
N ALA A 317 -15.66 17.40 12.74
CA ALA A 317 -15.17 17.43 11.36
C ALA A 317 -13.95 16.53 11.15
N ARG A 318 -12.99 16.50 12.11
CA ARG A 318 -11.85 15.56 12.04
C ARG A 318 -12.28 14.11 12.11
N CYS A 319 -13.27 13.79 12.94
CA CYS A 319 -13.85 12.44 12.97
C CYS A 319 -14.51 12.10 11.64
N GLN A 320 -15.27 13.02 11.04
CA GLN A 320 -15.89 12.81 9.73
C GLN A 320 -14.86 12.59 8.62
N ASN A 321 -13.72 13.27 8.67
CA ASN A 321 -12.60 13.01 7.76
C ASN A 321 -12.02 11.60 7.96
N ILE A 322 -11.84 11.15 9.21
CA ILE A 322 -11.40 9.78 9.51
C ILE A 322 -12.39 8.74 8.99
N VAL A 323 -13.69 9.00 9.13
CA VAL A 323 -14.78 8.16 8.60
C VAL A 323 -14.71 8.08 7.08
N ALA A 324 -14.57 9.23 6.41
CA ALA A 324 -14.43 9.28 4.96
C ALA A 324 -13.17 8.52 4.49
N LEU A 325 -12.07 8.61 5.24
CA LEU A 325 -10.84 7.88 4.98
C LEU A 325 -11.04 6.36 5.11
N GLU A 326 -11.73 5.90 6.16
CA GLU A 326 -12.05 4.48 6.35
C GLU A 326 -12.89 3.92 5.19
N LEU A 327 -13.91 4.66 4.75
CA LEU A 327 -14.74 4.28 3.59
C LEU A 327 -13.93 4.23 2.29
N VAL A 328 -12.99 5.16 2.10
CA VAL A 328 -12.08 5.14 0.94
C VAL A 328 -11.15 3.94 1.00
N LEU A 329 -10.60 3.60 2.18
CA LEU A 329 -9.73 2.43 2.37
C LEU A 329 -10.49 1.10 2.22
N GLU A 330 -11.77 1.06 2.58
CA GLU A 330 -12.65 -0.09 2.38
C GLU A 330 -13.03 -0.24 0.90
N GLY A 331 -13.30 0.86 0.19
CA GLY A 331 -13.65 0.84 -1.23
C GLY A 331 -12.47 0.58 -2.17
N THR A 332 -11.23 0.70 -1.69
CA THR A 332 -10.02 0.57 -2.52
C THR A 332 -9.41 -0.83 -2.42
N ARG A 333 -9.34 -1.50 -3.57
CA ARG A 333 -8.62 -2.76 -3.72
C ARG A 333 -7.12 -2.52 -3.85
N PRO A 334 -6.26 -3.33 -3.23
CA PRO A 334 -4.82 -3.20 -3.40
C PRO A 334 -4.43 -3.44 -4.87
N PRO A 335 -3.55 -2.60 -5.44
CA PRO A 335 -3.02 -2.83 -6.78
C PRO A 335 -2.09 -4.06 -6.78
N ALA A 336 -2.02 -4.78 -7.91
CA ALA A 336 -1.07 -5.87 -8.08
C ALA A 336 0.37 -5.32 -7.99
N HIS A 337 1.17 -5.85 -7.06
CA HIS A 337 2.54 -5.41 -6.86
C HIS A 337 3.48 -6.23 -7.77
N PRO A 338 4.16 -5.63 -8.78
CA PRO A 338 4.93 -6.37 -9.78
C PRO A 338 6.14 -7.12 -9.20
N LEU A 339 6.71 -6.64 -8.10
CA LEU A 339 7.87 -7.25 -7.42
C LEU A 339 7.51 -8.22 -6.28
N VAL A 340 6.22 -8.45 -6.00
CA VAL A 340 5.80 -9.43 -4.99
C VAL A 340 5.14 -10.60 -5.74
N GLN A 341 5.92 -11.63 -6.02
CA GLN A 341 5.38 -12.88 -6.54
C GLN A 341 4.72 -13.64 -5.38
N ILE A 342 3.40 -13.55 -5.29
CA ILE A 342 2.62 -14.43 -4.41
C ILE A 342 2.54 -15.79 -5.10
N GLU A 343 3.60 -16.60 -4.99
CA GLU A 343 3.53 -18.01 -5.42
C GLU A 343 2.51 -18.78 -4.57
N GLY A 344 1.65 -19.56 -5.22
CA GLY A 344 1.01 -20.75 -4.63
C GLY A 344 0.08 -20.56 -3.43
N ASN A 345 -1.22 -20.39 -3.69
CA ASN A 345 -2.33 -20.98 -2.92
C ASN A 345 -2.52 -20.67 -1.40
N GLN A 346 -1.81 -19.74 -0.74
CA GLN A 346 -1.98 -19.56 0.73
C GLN A 346 -2.07 -18.14 1.32
N ALA A 347 -2.09 -17.06 0.52
CA ALA A 347 -2.45 -15.74 1.05
C ALA A 347 -3.49 -15.10 0.13
N LYS A 348 -4.78 -15.16 0.51
CA LYS A 348 -5.78 -14.26 -0.08
C LYS A 348 -5.25 -12.84 0.10
N ALA A 349 -4.94 -12.17 -1.01
CA ALA A 349 -4.64 -10.74 -0.97
C ALA A 349 -5.73 -10.04 -0.12
N PRO A 350 -5.35 -9.10 0.77
CA PRO A 350 -6.34 -8.40 1.58
C PRO A 350 -7.39 -7.81 0.64
N SER A 351 -8.67 -8.03 0.93
CA SER A 351 -9.74 -7.64 0.00
C SER A 351 -9.71 -6.14 -0.27
N ASN A 352 -9.31 -5.36 0.75
CA ASN A 352 -9.28 -3.91 0.78
C ASN A 352 -7.99 -3.40 1.46
N LEU A 353 -7.59 -2.14 1.19
CA LEU A 353 -6.44 -1.47 1.83
C LEU A 353 -6.62 -1.23 3.34
N LEU A 354 -7.85 -1.36 3.86
CA LEU A 354 -8.21 -1.20 5.26
C LEU A 354 -7.64 -2.31 6.16
N GLN A 355 -7.70 -3.58 5.73
CA GLN A 355 -7.37 -4.72 6.58
C GLN A 355 -5.93 -4.71 7.13
N PRO A 356 -4.89 -4.39 6.33
CA PRO A 356 -3.53 -4.24 6.84
C PRO A 356 -3.40 -3.17 7.92
N LEU A 357 -4.14 -2.06 7.79
CA LEU A 357 -4.13 -0.97 8.77
C LEU A 357 -4.82 -1.38 10.08
N LEU A 358 -5.99 -2.00 10.00
CA LEU A 358 -6.73 -2.47 11.18
C LEU A 358 -5.94 -3.54 11.95
N ALA A 359 -5.26 -4.43 11.23
CA ALA A 359 -4.36 -5.42 11.84
C ALA A 359 -3.15 -4.75 12.50
N HIS A 360 -2.58 -3.71 11.88
CA HIS A 360 -1.45 -2.98 12.44
C HIS A 360 -1.81 -2.16 13.69
N LEU A 361 -3.02 -1.56 13.70
CA LEU A 361 -3.53 -0.77 14.82
C LEU A 361 -4.26 -1.62 15.87
N GLU A 362 -4.41 -2.92 15.66
CA GLU A 362 -5.19 -3.87 16.51
C GLU A 362 -6.60 -3.34 16.84
N THR A 363 -7.29 -2.81 15.84
CA THR A 363 -8.59 -2.14 16.01
C THR A 363 -9.64 -2.66 15.03
N GLY A 364 -10.91 -2.60 15.43
CA GLY A 364 -12.04 -2.97 14.57
C GLY A 364 -12.55 -1.82 13.68
N SER A 365 -12.33 -0.56 14.08
CA SER A 365 -12.66 0.63 13.28
C SER A 365 -11.85 1.84 13.70
N LEU A 366 -11.58 2.76 12.77
CA LEU A 366 -10.73 3.92 12.97
C LEU A 366 -11.42 5.01 13.82
N PRO A 367 -12.72 5.33 13.64
CA PRO A 367 -13.47 6.23 14.52
C PRO A 367 -13.60 5.72 15.95
N SER A 368 -13.77 4.41 16.16
CA SER A 368 -13.82 3.85 17.51
C SER A 368 -12.49 4.00 18.22
N TYR A 369 -11.39 3.73 17.51
CA TYR A 369 -10.06 4.00 18.01
C TYR A 369 -9.85 5.49 18.35
N PHE A 370 -10.34 6.38 17.48
CA PHE A 370 -10.28 7.83 17.69
C PHE A 370 -10.98 8.27 18.98
N TRP A 371 -12.27 7.93 19.13
CA TRP A 371 -13.07 8.31 20.30
C TRP A 371 -12.64 7.62 21.59
N ARG A 372 -12.24 6.35 21.54
CA ARG A 372 -11.72 5.62 22.71
C ARG A 372 -10.44 6.28 23.25
N THR A 373 -9.53 6.63 22.35
CA THR A 373 -8.27 7.30 22.71
C THR A 373 -8.54 8.69 23.28
N MET A 374 -9.41 9.47 22.64
CA MET A 374 -9.87 10.77 23.14
C MET A 374 -10.47 10.66 24.55
N ALA A 375 -11.40 9.73 24.77
CA ALA A 375 -12.06 9.52 26.05
C ALA A 375 -11.08 9.11 27.15
N SER A 376 -10.11 8.24 26.84
CA SER A 376 -9.07 7.82 27.80
C SER A 376 -8.19 8.98 28.28
N SER A 377 -7.92 9.95 27.40
CA SER A 377 -7.11 11.14 27.71
C SER A 377 -7.90 12.24 28.43
N LEU A 378 -9.24 12.23 28.33
CA LEU A 378 -10.09 13.29 28.87
C LEU A 378 -10.06 13.32 30.40
N GLY A 379 -10.09 12.14 31.04
CA GLY A 379 -10.13 12.03 32.49
C GLY A 379 -8.94 12.69 33.17
N THR A 380 -7.73 12.40 32.70
CA THR A 380 -6.49 12.98 33.26
C THR A 380 -6.42 14.49 33.04
N ARG A 381 -6.83 14.98 31.86
CA ARG A 381 -6.82 16.42 31.53
C ARG A 381 -7.80 17.22 32.38
N VAL A 382 -8.99 16.68 32.64
CA VAL A 382 -9.96 17.31 33.54
C VAL A 382 -9.43 17.34 34.97
N GLN A 383 -8.82 16.23 35.44
CA GLN A 383 -8.19 16.19 36.76
C GLN A 383 -7.06 17.22 36.89
N ASP A 384 -6.21 17.37 35.87
CA ASP A 384 -5.15 18.39 35.84
C ASP A 384 -5.73 19.81 36.00
N ILE A 385 -6.83 20.13 35.29
CA ILE A 385 -7.51 21.42 35.40
C ILE A 385 -8.13 21.61 36.80
N MET A 386 -8.73 20.56 37.38
CA MET A 386 -9.27 20.61 38.74
C MET A 386 -8.19 20.81 39.79
N ASN A 387 -7.06 20.11 39.66
CA ASN A 387 -5.94 20.19 40.59
C ASN A 387 -5.22 21.55 40.54
N ARG A 388 -5.16 22.18 39.37
CA ARG A 388 -4.61 23.55 39.20
C ARG A 388 -5.50 24.63 39.84
N GLY A 389 -6.78 24.34 40.06
CA GLY A 389 -7.72 25.28 40.67
C GLY A 389 -7.97 26.54 39.81
N GLY A 390 -8.41 27.62 40.45
CA GLY A 390 -8.65 28.91 39.79
C GLY A 390 -10.01 29.05 39.09
N VAL A 391 -10.12 30.08 38.25
CA VAL A 391 -11.38 30.47 37.57
C VAL A 391 -11.85 29.37 36.62
N SER A 392 -10.96 28.79 35.81
CA SER A 392 -11.31 27.71 34.88
C SER A 392 -11.89 26.49 35.60
N ALA A 393 -11.32 26.11 36.76
CA ALA A 393 -11.83 24.97 37.54
C ALA A 393 -13.22 25.26 38.13
N ARG A 394 -13.44 26.47 38.64
CA ARG A 394 -14.74 26.90 39.18
C ARG A 394 -15.80 26.95 38.08
N THR A 395 -15.47 27.53 36.92
CA THR A 395 -16.36 27.63 35.75
C THR A 395 -16.74 26.25 35.22
N LEU A 396 -15.78 25.31 35.13
CA LEU A 396 -16.04 23.94 34.71
C LEU A 396 -16.96 23.20 35.70
N LYS A 397 -16.80 23.43 37.01
CA LYS A 397 -17.67 22.84 38.04
C LYS A 397 -19.10 23.38 37.96
N THR A 398 -19.26 24.69 37.73
CA THR A 398 -20.57 25.32 37.56
C THR A 398 -21.27 24.86 36.27
N ASN A 399 -20.53 24.72 35.17
CA ASN A 399 -21.09 24.35 33.86
C ASN A 399 -20.95 22.85 33.52
N LYS A 400 -20.77 21.98 34.53
CA LYS A 400 -20.53 20.53 34.33
C LYS A 400 -21.59 19.86 33.44
N GLN A 401 -22.87 20.17 33.66
CA GLN A 401 -23.96 19.58 32.86
C GLN A 401 -23.90 20.06 31.41
N GLY A 402 -23.71 21.36 31.19
CA GLY A 402 -23.63 21.93 29.84
C GLY A 402 -22.47 21.38 29.01
N VAL A 403 -21.29 21.21 29.63
CA VAL A 403 -20.11 20.60 28.98
C VAL A 403 -20.34 19.12 28.69
N GLY A 404 -20.94 18.38 29.63
CA GLY A 404 -21.27 16.96 29.42
C GLY A 404 -22.24 16.74 28.27
N GLU A 405 -23.24 17.61 28.14
CA GLU A 405 -24.18 17.61 27.02
C GLU A 405 -23.51 17.99 25.70
N ALA A 406 -22.69 19.04 25.67
CA ALA A 406 -22.00 19.46 24.45
C ALA A 406 -21.04 18.37 23.93
N VAL A 407 -20.29 17.72 24.83
CA VAL A 407 -19.41 16.60 24.46
C VAL A 407 -20.24 15.40 23.97
N ARG A 408 -21.36 15.10 24.61
CA ARG A 408 -22.28 14.05 24.16
C ARG A 408 -22.80 14.34 22.76
N GLU A 409 -23.27 15.55 22.52
CA GLU A 409 -23.79 15.99 21.22
C GLU A 409 -22.71 15.90 20.14
N CYS A 410 -21.48 16.30 20.42
CA CYS A 410 -20.34 16.17 19.53
C CYS A 410 -20.07 14.71 19.11
N VAL A 411 -20.03 13.78 20.07
CA VAL A 411 -19.83 12.35 19.79
C VAL A 411 -21.01 11.78 18.99
N VAL A 412 -22.23 12.14 19.37
CA VAL A 412 -23.47 11.67 18.73
C VAL A 412 -23.58 12.19 17.29
N LYS A 413 -23.30 13.46 17.04
CA LYS A 413 -23.25 14.03 15.68
C LYS A 413 -22.21 13.32 14.84
N GLY A 414 -21.02 13.07 15.40
CA GLY A 414 -19.97 12.28 14.75
C GLY A 414 -20.43 10.87 14.37
N LEU A 415 -21.14 10.17 15.26
CA LEU A 415 -21.66 8.82 15.01
C LEU A 415 -22.79 8.82 13.97
N LEU A 416 -23.77 9.73 14.09
CA LEU A 416 -24.93 9.81 13.20
C LEU A 416 -24.53 10.07 11.75
N THR A 417 -23.65 11.04 11.50
CA THR A 417 -23.19 11.34 10.14
C THR A 417 -22.35 10.19 9.56
N SER A 418 -21.68 9.44 10.43
CA SER A 418 -20.77 8.38 10.00
C SER A 418 -21.43 7.03 9.73
N GLY A 419 -22.56 6.73 10.39
CA GLY A 419 -23.21 5.42 10.33
C GLY A 419 -22.39 4.26 10.92
N PHE A 420 -21.33 4.52 11.68
CA PHE A 420 -20.49 3.46 12.26
C PHE A 420 -21.13 2.82 13.48
N PHE A 421 -21.14 1.48 13.51
CA PHE A 421 -21.95 0.67 14.44
C PHE A 421 -23.45 0.79 14.21
N ALA A 422 -23.88 1.38 13.09
CA ALA A 422 -25.26 1.31 12.67
C ALA A 422 -25.63 -0.14 12.45
N ASP A 423 -26.59 -0.60 13.23
CA ASP A 423 -27.19 -1.93 13.19
C ASP A 423 -28.64 -1.86 12.67
N CYS A 424 -29.07 -0.67 12.23
CA CYS A 424 -30.30 -0.48 11.47
C CYS A 424 -30.22 0.62 10.39
N GLU A 425 -31.15 0.55 9.45
CA GLU A 425 -31.33 1.52 8.37
C GLU A 425 -32.80 1.96 8.29
N ILE A 426 -33.03 3.25 8.02
CA ILE A 426 -34.35 3.77 7.64
C ILE A 426 -34.26 4.20 6.18
N VAL A 427 -35.18 3.70 5.35
CA VAL A 427 -35.23 4.02 3.93
C VAL A 427 -36.50 4.82 3.64
N LEU A 428 -36.36 5.97 2.99
CA LEU A 428 -37.47 6.78 2.47
C LEU A 428 -37.18 7.13 1.02
N GLY A 429 -37.90 6.51 0.08
CA GLY A 429 -37.69 6.72 -1.35
C GLY A 429 -36.25 6.36 -1.78
N SER A 430 -35.47 7.35 -2.20
CA SER A 430 -34.06 7.19 -2.59
C SER A 430 -33.06 7.40 -1.45
N LYS A 431 -33.51 7.88 -0.29
CA LYS A 431 -32.63 8.25 0.83
C LYS A 431 -32.62 7.16 1.90
N THR A 432 -31.42 6.86 2.40
CA THR A 432 -31.20 5.85 3.45
C THR A 432 -30.39 6.45 4.58
N TRP A 433 -30.89 6.36 5.81
CA TRP A 433 -30.18 6.77 7.02
C TRP A 433 -29.69 5.54 7.78
N LYS A 434 -28.39 5.46 8.03
CA LYS A 434 -27.75 4.42 8.85
C LYS A 434 -27.78 4.83 10.32
N LEU A 435 -28.46 4.05 11.16
CA LEU A 435 -28.79 4.39 12.54
C LEU A 435 -28.48 3.26 13.51
N HIS A 436 -28.56 3.56 14.81
CA HIS A 436 -28.23 2.66 15.90
C HIS A 436 -29.50 2.28 16.67
N LYS A 437 -29.85 0.99 16.70
CA LYS A 437 -30.97 0.41 17.46
C LYS A 437 -30.91 0.83 18.92
N SER A 438 -29.72 0.79 19.53
CA SER A 438 -29.52 1.17 20.94
C SER A 438 -29.90 2.63 21.25
N VAL A 439 -29.77 3.53 20.27
CA VAL A 439 -30.12 4.95 20.43
C VAL A 439 -31.59 5.18 20.11
N ILE A 440 -32.05 4.69 18.96
CA ILE A 440 -33.40 4.95 18.45
C ILE A 440 -34.49 4.21 19.24
N CYS A 441 -34.24 2.96 19.65
CA CYS A 441 -35.20 2.19 20.44
C CYS A 441 -35.37 2.76 21.86
N LEU A 442 -34.31 3.32 22.44
CA LEU A 442 -34.38 3.92 23.78
C LEU A 442 -35.26 5.19 23.80
N ARG A 443 -35.38 5.88 22.67
CA ARG A 443 -36.04 7.19 22.56
C ARG A 443 -37.38 7.13 21.81
N SER A 444 -37.68 6.02 21.15
CA SER A 444 -38.92 5.80 20.41
C SER A 444 -39.44 4.38 20.65
N LYS A 445 -40.64 4.30 21.21
CA LYS A 445 -41.33 3.02 21.40
C LYS A 445 -41.77 2.38 20.08
N TYR A 446 -41.95 3.18 19.03
CA TYR A 446 -42.24 2.68 17.70
C TYR A 446 -41.07 1.85 17.19
N PHE A 447 -39.86 2.43 17.19
CA PHE A 447 -38.66 1.74 16.73
C PHE A 447 -38.25 0.59 17.65
N GLU A 448 -38.47 0.71 18.96
CA GLU A 448 -38.32 -0.42 19.90
C GLU A 448 -39.18 -1.61 19.48
N ARG A 449 -40.47 -1.41 19.21
CA ARG A 449 -41.38 -2.48 18.79
C ARG A 449 -41.05 -3.03 17.41
N ALA A 450 -40.60 -2.18 16.49
CA ALA A 450 -40.21 -2.58 15.14
C ALA A 450 -38.94 -3.44 15.14
N PHE A 451 -37.90 -3.04 15.90
CA PHE A 451 -36.61 -3.73 15.90
C PHE A 451 -36.48 -4.85 16.94
N MET A 452 -37.23 -4.81 18.05
CA MET A 452 -37.20 -5.85 19.10
C MET A 452 -38.41 -6.78 19.06
N GLY A 453 -39.36 -6.55 18.14
CA GLY A 453 -40.51 -7.41 17.92
C GLY A 453 -40.20 -8.64 17.07
N HIS A 454 -41.26 -9.31 16.62
CA HIS A 454 -41.18 -10.49 15.73
C HIS A 454 -41.31 -10.12 14.24
N TRP A 455 -41.27 -8.84 13.93
CA TRP A 455 -41.47 -8.29 12.59
C TRP A 455 -40.24 -8.53 11.69
N PRO A 456 -40.39 -8.60 10.35
CA PRO A 456 -39.26 -8.82 9.44
C PRO A 456 -38.16 -7.76 9.60
N GLU A 457 -38.52 -6.53 9.97
CA GLU A 457 -37.64 -5.40 10.26
C GLU A 457 -36.67 -5.67 11.42
N ALA A 458 -37.05 -6.50 12.39
CA ALA A 458 -36.19 -6.92 13.50
C ALA A 458 -35.00 -7.76 13.00
N LYS A 459 -35.24 -8.61 11.99
CA LYS A 459 -34.22 -9.48 11.37
C LYS A 459 -33.42 -8.76 10.30
N SER A 460 -34.07 -7.97 9.45
CA SER A 460 -33.42 -7.25 8.36
C SER A 460 -32.65 -6.02 8.86
N GLY A 461 -33.07 -5.44 9.99
CA GLY A 461 -32.56 -4.16 10.47
C GLY A 461 -32.98 -2.97 9.61
N ASN A 462 -33.89 -3.14 8.65
CA ASN A 462 -34.30 -2.09 7.72
C ASN A 462 -35.79 -1.74 7.91
N ILE A 463 -36.10 -0.46 8.03
CA ILE A 463 -37.46 0.07 8.05
C ILE A 463 -37.67 0.97 6.82
N THR A 464 -38.58 0.56 5.94
CA THR A 464 -38.96 1.36 4.77
C THR A 464 -40.20 2.19 5.09
N LEU A 465 -40.07 3.51 5.00
CA LEU A 465 -41.17 4.47 5.15
C LEU A 465 -41.71 4.88 3.78
N SER A 466 -43.00 5.19 3.69
CA SER A 466 -43.62 5.66 2.44
C SER A 466 -43.44 7.16 2.25
N THR A 467 -43.00 7.56 1.05
CA THR A 467 -42.89 8.96 0.62
C THR A 467 -44.23 9.68 0.54
N ASP A 468 -45.35 8.95 0.51
CA ASP A 468 -46.69 9.53 0.52
C ASP A 468 -47.09 10.05 1.91
N GLN A 469 -46.41 9.58 2.96
CA GLN A 469 -46.75 9.87 4.36
C GLN A 469 -45.76 10.83 5.02
N PHE A 470 -44.48 10.77 4.66
CA PHE A 470 -43.42 11.55 5.29
C PHE A 470 -42.49 12.18 4.25
N THR A 471 -41.99 13.38 4.56
CA THR A 471 -40.94 14.04 3.77
C THR A 471 -39.55 13.74 4.34
N GLU A 472 -38.50 13.87 3.53
CA GLU A 472 -37.11 13.68 4.00
C GLU A 472 -36.76 14.61 5.16
N GLU A 473 -37.19 15.88 5.08
CA GLU A 473 -36.96 16.88 6.12
C GLU A 473 -37.59 16.46 7.46
N GLN A 474 -38.82 15.95 7.43
CA GLN A 474 -39.53 15.49 8.62
C GLN A 474 -38.81 14.33 9.32
N ILE A 475 -38.29 13.38 8.55
CA ILE A 475 -37.53 12.25 9.09
C ILE A 475 -36.16 12.72 9.62
N GLU A 476 -35.51 13.68 8.98
CA GLU A 476 -34.28 14.29 9.51
C GLU A 476 -34.51 15.01 10.85
N TRP A 477 -35.63 15.73 11.01
CA TRP A 477 -35.97 16.38 12.27
C TRP A 477 -36.15 15.35 13.39
N LEU A 478 -36.87 14.26 13.10
CA LEU A 478 -37.06 13.15 14.02
C LEU A 478 -35.72 12.51 14.42
N ILE A 479 -34.88 12.16 13.44
CA ILE A 479 -33.59 11.52 13.68
C ILE A 479 -32.67 12.44 14.47
N SER A 480 -32.58 13.72 14.07
CA SER A 480 -31.80 14.73 14.78
C SER A 480 -32.23 14.84 16.24
N PHE A 481 -33.54 14.89 16.50
CA PHE A 481 -34.07 14.95 17.86
C PHE A 481 -33.80 13.67 18.67
N VAL A 482 -33.97 12.50 18.06
CA VAL A 482 -33.70 11.21 18.73
C VAL A 482 -32.24 11.11 19.18
N TYR A 483 -31.32 11.61 18.37
CA TYR A 483 -29.89 11.54 18.63
C TYR A 483 -29.43 12.63 19.60
N THR A 484 -29.78 13.89 19.32
CA THR A 484 -29.28 15.04 20.10
C THR A 484 -30.12 15.31 21.35
N GLY A 485 -31.42 14.95 21.32
CA GLY A 485 -32.40 15.36 22.31
C GLY A 485 -32.80 16.84 22.22
N VAL A 486 -32.34 17.56 21.19
CA VAL A 486 -32.55 18.99 21.00
C VAL A 486 -33.42 19.21 19.76
N CYS A 487 -34.39 20.12 19.87
CA CYS A 487 -35.24 20.55 18.76
C CYS A 487 -35.11 22.07 18.58
N GLU A 488 -34.26 22.53 17.66
CA GLU A 488 -34.08 23.96 17.39
C GLU A 488 -35.07 24.46 16.34
N LEU A 489 -36.22 24.95 16.80
CA LEU A 489 -37.23 25.56 15.92
C LEU A 489 -36.75 26.81 15.17
N GLU A 490 -35.59 27.40 15.48
CA GLU A 490 -35.02 28.53 14.73
C GLU A 490 -34.31 28.08 13.45
N GLU A 491 -33.57 26.96 13.51
CA GLU A 491 -32.83 26.40 12.37
C GLU A 491 -33.77 25.74 11.34
N LEU A 492 -34.96 25.37 11.78
CA LEU A 492 -35.99 24.69 10.98
C LEU A 492 -36.80 25.64 10.05
N LYS A 493 -36.41 26.92 9.89
CA LYS A 493 -37.37 27.98 9.49
C LYS A 493 -36.95 29.07 8.51
N SER A 494 -37.98 29.52 7.78
CA SER A 494 -38.28 30.92 7.48
C SER A 494 -39.29 31.48 8.51
N LYS A 495 -39.34 32.81 8.74
CA LYS A 495 -40.03 33.43 9.89
C LYS A 495 -41.57 33.24 9.95
N THR A 496 -42.20 32.60 8.96
CA THR A 496 -43.66 32.59 8.74
C THR A 496 -44.34 31.21 8.86
N THR A 497 -43.65 30.15 9.30
CA THR A 497 -44.24 28.78 9.37
C THR A 497 -44.09 28.10 10.73
N VAL A 498 -44.07 28.87 11.82
CA VAL A 498 -43.78 28.38 13.17
C VAL A 498 -44.82 27.38 13.66
N LEU A 499 -46.10 27.72 13.53
CA LEU A 499 -47.20 26.92 14.04
C LEU A 499 -47.39 25.66 13.21
N HIS A 500 -47.25 25.76 11.89
CA HIS A 500 -47.36 24.62 11.01
C HIS A 500 -46.25 23.59 11.25
N THR A 501 -45.00 24.03 11.40
CA THR A 501 -43.88 23.14 11.76
C THR A 501 -44.10 22.50 13.13
N ALA A 502 -44.60 23.24 14.13
CA ALA A 502 -44.92 22.65 15.43
C ALA A 502 -46.01 21.56 15.33
N ALA A 503 -47.04 21.78 14.51
CA ALA A 503 -48.08 20.76 14.26
C ALA A 503 -47.51 19.50 13.58
N GLN A 504 -46.62 19.67 12.59
CA GLN A 504 -45.92 18.57 11.94
C GLN A 504 -45.01 17.81 12.91
N LEU A 505 -44.25 18.50 13.78
CA LEU A 505 -43.40 17.87 14.79
C LEU A 505 -44.22 17.08 15.81
N PHE A 506 -45.38 17.61 16.23
CA PHE A 506 -46.28 16.88 17.12
C PHE A 506 -46.83 15.62 16.44
N ALA A 507 -47.24 15.73 15.17
CA ALA A 507 -47.72 14.59 14.37
C ALA A 507 -46.66 13.49 14.25
N LEU A 508 -45.40 13.86 13.98
CA LEU A 508 -44.27 12.93 13.94
C LEU A 508 -44.01 12.29 15.30
N GLY A 509 -44.03 13.09 16.37
CA GLY A 509 -43.82 12.60 17.73
C GLY A 509 -44.91 11.61 18.17
N ASP A 510 -46.17 11.87 17.82
CA ASP A 510 -47.31 11.01 18.11
C ASP A 510 -47.20 9.69 17.31
N TYR A 511 -46.91 9.77 16.01
CA TYR A 511 -46.76 8.59 15.14
C TYR A 511 -45.58 7.69 15.56
N PHE A 512 -44.38 8.27 15.73
CA PHE A 512 -43.18 7.54 16.10
C PHE A 512 -43.06 7.31 17.62
N LEU A 513 -44.08 7.65 18.40
CA LEU A 513 -44.11 7.47 19.85
C LEU A 513 -42.87 8.04 20.54
N VAL A 514 -42.56 9.31 20.26
CA VAL A 514 -41.45 10.09 20.84
C VAL A 514 -42.05 11.23 21.69
N PRO A 515 -42.36 10.99 22.98
CA PRO A 515 -43.05 11.97 23.82
C PRO A 515 -42.31 13.30 23.95
N GLY A 516 -40.97 13.26 23.98
CA GLY A 516 -40.16 14.47 24.07
C GLY A 516 -40.36 15.41 22.87
N LEU A 517 -40.65 14.87 21.68
CA LEU A 517 -40.89 15.69 20.49
C LEU A 517 -42.28 16.35 20.55
N CYS A 518 -43.28 15.62 21.06
CA CYS A 518 -44.62 16.17 21.35
C CYS A 518 -44.56 17.30 22.38
N ASP A 519 -43.80 17.11 23.46
CA ASP A 519 -43.58 18.12 24.49
C ASP A 519 -42.93 19.38 23.88
N CYS A 520 -41.88 19.22 23.05
CA CYS A 520 -41.25 20.34 22.34
C CYS A 520 -42.23 21.11 21.45
N ALA A 521 -43.12 20.43 20.73
CA ALA A 521 -44.11 21.07 19.88
C ALA A 521 -45.16 21.86 20.67
N ILE A 522 -45.67 21.30 21.78
CA ILE A 522 -46.60 22.00 22.68
C ILE A 522 -45.91 23.21 23.32
N GLU A 523 -44.67 23.05 23.75
CA GLU A 523 -43.88 24.11 24.35
C GLU A 523 -43.55 25.22 23.33
N ALA A 524 -43.33 24.91 22.06
CA ALA A 524 -43.16 25.91 21.01
C ALA A 524 -44.41 26.79 20.85
N VAL A 525 -45.59 26.18 20.80
CA VAL A 525 -46.87 26.89 20.67
C VAL A 525 -47.17 27.74 21.92
N THR A 526 -46.88 27.21 23.11
CA THR A 526 -47.14 27.92 24.38
C THR A 526 -46.10 29.01 24.69
N CYS A 527 -44.83 28.83 24.32
CA CYS A 527 -43.78 29.84 24.50
C CYS A 527 -43.92 31.03 23.54
N GLN A 528 -44.51 30.84 22.35
CA GLN A 528 -44.90 31.94 21.46
C GLN A 528 -45.99 32.83 22.09
N TRP A 529 -46.70 32.34 23.12
CA TRP A 529 -47.89 32.94 23.72
C TRP A 529 -47.69 33.57 25.12
N ASP A 530 -46.73 33.09 25.93
CA ASP A 530 -46.37 33.68 27.23
C ASP A 530 -44.85 33.68 27.56
N PRO A 531 -44.18 34.84 27.48
CA PRO A 531 -42.77 34.98 27.85
C PRO A 531 -42.47 34.68 29.33
N ARG A 532 -43.45 34.70 30.23
CA ARG A 532 -43.26 34.39 31.67
C ARG A 532 -43.21 32.90 31.94
N PHE A 533 -43.93 32.10 31.17
CA PHE A 533 -43.89 30.64 31.24
C PHE A 533 -42.49 30.10 30.88
N ARG A 534 -41.76 30.85 30.04
CA ARG A 534 -40.38 30.60 29.60
C ARG A 534 -39.36 30.43 30.72
N GLN A 535 -39.45 31.22 31.80
CA GLN A 535 -38.54 31.10 32.96
C GLN A 535 -38.87 29.88 33.85
N SER A 536 -40.13 29.42 33.83
CA SER A 536 -40.58 28.25 34.59
C SER A 536 -40.19 26.95 33.91
N VAL A 537 -40.36 26.87 32.58
CA VAL A 537 -40.00 25.71 31.75
C VAL A 537 -38.47 25.49 31.74
N ALA A 538 -37.69 26.55 31.51
CA ALA A 538 -36.22 26.50 31.52
C ALA A 538 -35.63 26.05 32.88
N ARG A 539 -36.36 26.21 34.00
CA ARG A 539 -35.95 25.74 35.33
C ARG A 539 -36.37 24.30 35.64
N ARG A 540 -37.42 23.77 35.00
CA ARG A 540 -38.02 22.45 35.32
C ARG A 540 -37.55 21.32 34.40
N ARG A 541 -36.97 21.64 33.23
CA ARG A 541 -36.55 20.65 32.22
C ARG A 541 -35.17 21.02 31.65
N PRO A 542 -34.05 20.64 32.31
CA PRO A 542 -32.70 21.00 31.89
C PRO A 542 -32.29 20.53 30.48
N TRP A 543 -32.93 19.46 29.98
CA TRP A 543 -32.69 18.87 28.66
C TRP A 543 -33.35 19.64 27.50
N LEU A 544 -34.12 20.69 27.79
CA LEU A 544 -34.85 21.46 26.80
C LEU A 544 -34.22 22.85 26.68
N ARG A 545 -33.23 22.97 25.77
CA ARG A 545 -32.47 24.20 25.53
C ARG A 545 -33.22 25.11 24.55
N ILE A 546 -34.07 26.00 25.08
CA ILE A 546 -34.56 27.17 24.31
C ILE A 546 -33.46 28.24 24.36
N HIS A 547 -32.39 28.09 23.59
CA HIS A 547 -31.37 29.13 23.45
C HIS A 547 -31.81 30.12 22.37
N GLY A 548 -32.19 31.32 22.80
CA GLY A 548 -32.44 32.47 21.94
C GLY A 548 -32.64 33.71 22.81
N PRO A 549 -32.19 34.91 22.40
CA PRO A 549 -32.30 36.12 23.21
C PRO A 549 -33.77 36.37 23.62
N LEU A 550 -33.97 36.68 24.90
CA LEU A 550 -35.27 36.89 25.56
C LEU A 550 -36.21 37.89 24.85
N ARG A 551 -35.69 38.71 23.93
CA ARG A 551 -36.42 39.81 23.27
C ARG A 551 -36.83 39.55 21.81
N SER A 552 -36.41 38.48 21.13
CA SER A 552 -36.74 38.29 19.69
C SER A 552 -37.99 37.44 19.41
N TRP A 553 -38.60 36.80 20.40
CA TRP A 553 -39.65 35.78 20.24
C TRP A 553 -41.09 36.30 20.39
N VAL A 554 -41.40 37.45 19.82
CA VAL A 554 -42.81 37.80 19.52
C VAL A 554 -42.92 37.80 18.00
N TYR A 555 -43.09 36.60 17.42
CA TYR A 555 -43.36 36.49 16.00
C TYR A 555 -44.70 37.18 15.70
N PRO A 556 -44.78 38.01 14.64
CA PRO A 556 -46.07 38.50 14.16
C PRO A 556 -46.97 37.29 13.92
N PHE A 557 -48.17 37.31 14.51
CA PHE A 557 -49.14 36.24 14.28
C PHE A 557 -49.54 36.24 12.81
N ASP A 558 -49.20 35.18 12.08
CA ASP A 558 -49.55 34.99 10.68
C ASP A 558 -50.78 34.09 10.57
N GLY A 559 -51.83 34.58 9.91
CA GLY A 559 -53.10 33.86 9.75
C GLY A 559 -52.98 32.64 8.84
N ASP A 560 -52.07 32.66 7.87
CA ASP A 560 -51.84 31.56 6.93
C ASP A 560 -51.12 30.39 7.63
N ASP A 561 -50.10 30.69 8.44
CA ASP A 561 -49.41 29.70 9.28
C ASP A 561 -50.38 29.01 10.25
N TRP A 562 -51.26 29.80 10.87
CA TRP A 562 -52.30 29.28 11.75
C TRP A 562 -53.30 28.38 11.01
N GLU A 563 -53.79 28.79 9.82
CA GLU A 563 -54.72 27.98 9.02
C GLU A 563 -54.08 26.63 8.65
N ARG A 564 -52.81 26.62 8.22
CA ARG A 564 -52.09 25.38 7.88
C ARG A 564 -51.83 24.49 9.10
N ALA A 565 -51.50 25.08 10.25
CA ALA A 565 -51.33 24.35 11.49
C ALA A 565 -52.64 23.69 11.93
N MET A 566 -53.75 24.44 11.89
CA MET A 566 -55.07 23.95 12.27
C MET A 566 -55.61 22.91 11.29
N ALA A 567 -55.37 23.08 9.99
CA ALA A 567 -55.68 22.07 8.99
C ALA A 567 -54.94 20.75 9.28
N CYS A 568 -53.67 20.80 9.68
CA CYS A 568 -52.90 19.62 10.10
C CYS A 568 -53.52 18.96 11.34
N VAL A 569 -53.88 19.76 12.36
CA VAL A 569 -54.48 19.26 13.59
C VAL A 569 -55.83 18.58 13.35
N TYR A 570 -56.73 19.21 12.59
CA TYR A 570 -58.06 18.66 12.33
C TYR A 570 -58.02 17.50 11.31
N LYS A 571 -57.05 17.46 10.40
CA LYS A 571 -56.86 16.30 9.54
C LYS A 571 -56.55 15.02 10.34
N GLN A 572 -55.79 15.12 11.43
CA GLN A 572 -55.33 13.96 12.20
C GLN A 572 -56.16 13.69 13.47
N TRP A 573 -56.66 14.74 14.13
CA TRP A 573 -57.31 14.64 15.44
C TRP A 573 -58.68 15.34 15.50
N ALA A 574 -59.43 15.40 14.40
CA ALA A 574 -60.76 16.03 14.34
C ALA A 574 -61.66 15.61 15.52
N ASP A 575 -61.70 14.30 15.80
CA ASP A 575 -62.63 13.68 16.74
C ASP A 575 -62.02 13.43 18.13
N SER A 576 -60.74 13.76 18.34
CA SER A 576 -60.07 13.59 19.62
C SER A 576 -60.15 14.87 20.45
N ASP A 577 -61.03 14.87 21.46
CA ASP A 577 -61.17 15.97 22.42
C ASP A 577 -60.07 15.96 23.49
N GLU A 578 -59.33 14.84 23.61
CA GLU A 578 -58.28 14.66 24.62
C GLU A 578 -56.88 15.07 24.15
N ASN A 579 -56.67 15.29 22.85
CA ASN A 579 -55.36 15.64 22.30
C ASN A 579 -54.82 16.97 22.88
N GLU A 580 -53.66 16.90 23.54
CA GLU A 580 -53.04 18.04 24.23
C GLU A 580 -52.59 19.16 23.28
N PHE A 581 -52.15 18.83 22.07
CA PHE A 581 -51.78 19.82 21.07
C PHE A 581 -52.99 20.55 20.47
N LYS A 582 -54.09 19.82 20.19
CA LYS A 582 -55.38 20.43 19.79
C LYS A 582 -55.88 21.40 20.87
N LYS A 583 -55.79 21.03 22.15
CA LYS A 583 -56.12 21.92 23.28
C LYS A 583 -55.20 23.13 23.34
N ALA A 584 -53.88 22.96 23.16
CA ALA A 584 -52.91 24.05 23.18
C ALA A 584 -53.15 25.06 22.04
N MET A 585 -53.42 24.57 20.83
CA MET A 585 -53.80 25.39 19.67
C MET A 585 -55.16 26.08 19.87
N MET A 586 -56.14 25.41 20.48
CA MET A 586 -57.43 26.01 20.79
C MET A 586 -57.31 27.12 21.84
N ARG A 587 -56.49 26.93 22.87
CA ARG A 587 -56.16 27.96 23.86
C ARG A 587 -55.44 29.15 23.22
N LEU A 588 -54.53 28.92 22.28
CA LEU A 588 -53.89 29.99 21.51
C LEU A 588 -54.93 30.87 20.78
N SER A 589 -55.90 30.23 20.12
CA SER A 589 -56.97 30.93 19.37
C SER A 589 -58.00 31.63 20.28
N THR A 590 -58.16 31.18 21.52
CA THR A 590 -59.22 31.66 22.42
C THR A 590 -58.68 32.54 23.56
N ASP A 591 -57.68 32.16 24.35
CA ASP A 591 -57.47 32.71 25.70
C ASP A 591 -57.04 34.19 25.82
N LYS A 592 -56.37 34.78 24.83
CA LYS A 592 -55.86 36.18 24.89
C LYS A 592 -56.50 37.10 23.84
N LEU A 593 -56.90 38.30 24.30
CA LEU A 593 -57.61 39.33 23.53
C LEU A 593 -56.93 39.70 22.21
N ASN A 594 -55.61 39.92 22.21
CA ASN A 594 -54.88 40.39 21.02
C ASN A 594 -54.81 39.33 19.90
N CYS A 595 -54.51 38.07 20.24
CA CYS A 595 -54.47 36.98 19.26
C CYS A 595 -55.86 36.69 18.72
N ARG A 596 -56.87 36.62 19.60
CA ARG A 596 -58.27 36.44 19.23
C ARG A 596 -58.76 37.57 18.30
N HIS A 597 -58.42 38.82 18.60
CA HIS A 597 -58.81 39.98 17.81
C HIS A 597 -58.14 40.00 16.43
N THR A 598 -56.85 39.65 16.34
CA THR A 598 -56.15 39.52 15.06
C THR A 598 -56.66 38.33 14.24
N LEU A 599 -56.95 37.21 14.90
CA LEU A 599 -57.44 35.98 14.29
C LEU A 599 -58.87 36.14 13.73
N ILE A 600 -59.81 36.66 14.53
CA ILE A 600 -61.21 36.87 14.10
C ILE A 600 -61.31 37.87 12.95
N ARG A 601 -60.39 38.86 12.89
CA ARG A 601 -60.32 39.82 11.78
C ARG A 601 -59.58 39.27 10.55
N SER A 602 -58.96 38.09 10.64
CA SER A 602 -58.25 37.49 9.52
C SER A 602 -59.23 36.79 8.57
N PRO A 603 -59.08 36.94 7.24
CA PRO A 603 -59.92 36.23 6.27
C PRO A 603 -59.73 34.70 6.34
N HIS A 604 -58.54 34.26 6.75
CA HIS A 604 -58.15 32.85 6.93
C HIS A 604 -58.98 32.12 8.00
N PHE A 605 -59.40 32.83 9.04
CA PHE A 605 -60.20 32.24 10.12
C PHE A 605 -61.62 31.88 9.65
N LEU A 606 -62.27 32.79 8.93
CA LEU A 606 -63.59 32.54 8.34
C LEU A 606 -63.52 31.44 7.28
N SER A 607 -62.52 31.49 6.38
CA SER A 607 -62.35 30.44 5.38
C SER A 607 -62.08 29.06 6.00
N PHE A 608 -61.38 29.00 7.14
CA PHE A 608 -61.15 27.73 7.82
C PHE A 608 -62.41 27.20 8.51
N ILE A 609 -63.23 28.08 9.10
CA ILE A 609 -64.55 27.70 9.66
C ILE A 609 -65.45 27.09 8.60
N ASP A 610 -65.47 27.67 7.41
CA ASP A 610 -66.28 27.17 6.28
C ASP A 610 -65.76 25.82 5.78
N LYS A 611 -64.43 25.63 5.75
CA LYS A 611 -63.80 24.37 5.35
C LYS A 611 -63.96 23.26 6.39
N GLU A 612 -63.88 23.58 7.68
CA GLU A 612 -63.87 22.61 8.77
C GLU A 612 -64.93 22.95 9.84
N PRO A 613 -66.20 22.52 9.66
CA PRO A 613 -67.30 22.83 10.57
C PRO A 613 -67.10 22.29 12.00
N ARG A 614 -66.28 21.24 12.16
CA ARG A 614 -65.95 20.64 13.46
C ARG A 614 -65.14 21.61 14.33
N PHE A 615 -64.25 22.39 13.70
CA PHE A 615 -63.52 23.44 14.40
C PHE A 615 -64.48 24.50 14.98
N ALA A 616 -65.47 24.95 14.20
CA ALA A 616 -66.44 25.93 14.65
C ALA A 616 -67.21 25.46 15.90
N ARG A 617 -67.65 24.18 15.90
CA ARG A 617 -68.29 23.54 17.05
C ARG A 617 -67.37 23.55 18.28
N ASP A 618 -66.13 23.14 18.14
CA ASP A 618 -65.18 23.00 19.25
C ASP A 618 -64.76 24.39 19.79
N PHE A 619 -64.54 25.36 18.90
CA PHE A 619 -64.29 26.75 19.25
C PHE A 619 -65.46 27.37 20.03
N MET A 620 -66.70 27.17 19.58
CA MET A 620 -67.90 27.64 20.28
C MET A 620 -68.07 26.97 21.65
N LYS A 621 -67.81 25.66 21.77
CA LYS A 621 -67.83 24.95 23.07
C LYS A 621 -66.86 25.57 24.08
N VAL A 622 -65.65 25.93 23.65
CA VAL A 622 -64.65 26.58 24.51
C VAL A 622 -65.10 27.99 24.90
N MET A 623 -65.60 28.79 23.94
CA MET A 623 -66.10 30.14 24.23
C MET A 623 -67.30 30.17 25.20
N VAL A 624 -68.20 29.18 25.11
CA VAL A 624 -69.36 29.05 26.01
C VAL A 624 -68.91 28.62 27.41
N LYS A 625 -67.95 27.67 27.51
CA LYS A 625 -67.37 27.25 28.81
C LYS A 625 -66.66 28.40 29.52
N ASP A 626 -66.04 29.31 28.77
CA ASP A 626 -65.39 30.53 29.29
C ASP A 626 -66.37 31.66 29.68
N ARG A 627 -67.68 31.37 29.72
CA ARG A 627 -68.76 32.28 30.14
C ARG A 627 -68.88 33.59 29.36
N VAL A 628 -68.56 33.63 28.06
CA VAL A 628 -68.85 34.77 27.13
C VAL A 628 -68.28 36.15 27.55
N SER A 629 -67.72 36.31 28.75
CA SER A 629 -67.29 37.59 29.34
C SER A 629 -66.01 38.14 28.72
N LYS A 630 -65.36 37.38 27.84
CA LYS A 630 -64.20 37.81 27.03
C LYS A 630 -64.56 38.19 25.59
N LEU A 631 -65.83 38.14 25.18
CA LEU A 631 -66.29 38.59 23.85
C LEU A 631 -66.70 40.08 23.82
N GLN A 632 -66.75 40.75 24.98
CA GLN A 632 -67.30 42.10 25.13
C GLN A 632 -66.25 43.22 25.30
N TYR A 633 -64.97 42.99 25.03
CA TYR A 633 -63.95 44.05 25.03
C TYR A 633 -62.99 43.94 23.86
#